data_AF-A0A847BSR4-F1
#
_entry.id   AF-A0A847BSR4-F1
#
_cell.length_a   1.000
_cell.length_b   1.000
_cell.length_c   1.000
_cell.angle_alpha   90.00
_cell.angle_beta   90.00
_cell.angle_gamma   90.00
#
_symmetry.space_group_name_H-M   'P 1'
#
loop_
_entity.id
_entity.type
_entity.pdbx_description
1 polymer ?
#
loop_
_entity_poly.entity_id
_entity_poly.type
_entity_poly.pdbx_seq_one_letter_code
_entity_poly.pdbx_strand_id
1 'polypeptide(L)' 'MQIFLKRAYETSDERDGFRVLVDRIWPRGVLKESADITLWAKEVTP' A
#
# COMPACT_ATOMS: atom_id res chain seq x y z
N MET A 1 -18.70 4.94 -0.77
CA MET A 1 -17.24 4.74 -0.97
C MET A 1 -16.77 3.76 0.08
N GLN A 2 -16.17 2.63 -0.31
CA GLN A 2 -15.71 1.59 0.60
C GLN A 2 -14.18 1.67 0.69
N ILE A 3 -13.63 1.52 1.91
CA ILE A 3 -12.20 1.51 2.16
C ILE A 3 -11.88 0.19 2.86
N PHE A 4 -10.87 -0.51 2.34
CA PHE A 4 -10.39 -1.75 2.92
C PHE A 4 -9.00 -1.52 3.49
N LEU A 5 -8.73 -2.14 4.64
CA LEU A 5 -7.42 -2.11 5.27
C LEU A 5 -6.67 -3.41 4.96
N LYS A 6 -5.45 -3.28 4.49
CA LYS A 6 -4.52 -4.38 4.25
C LYS A 6 -3.12 -3.91 4.61
N ARG A 7 -2.33 -4.75 5.28
CA ARG A 7 -0.94 -4.41 5.60
C ARG A 7 -0.08 -4.52 4.35
N ALA A 8 0.92 -3.67 4.23
CA ALA A 8 1.86 -3.73 3.12
C ALA A 8 2.76 -4.99 3.11
N TYR A 9 2.76 -5.76 4.21
CA TYR A 9 3.42 -7.06 4.31
C TYR A 9 2.57 -8.22 3.78
N GLU A 10 1.28 -8.00 3.51
CA GLU A 10 0.41 -8.99 2.91
C GLU A 10 0.57 -8.97 1.39
N THR A 11 0.55 -10.16 0.77
CA THR A 11 0.65 -10.32 -0.68
C THR A 11 -0.46 -9.55 -1.38
N SER A 12 -0.11 -8.81 -2.44
CA SER A 12 -1.07 -8.15 -3.34
C SER A 12 -2.06 -9.16 -3.91
N ASP A 13 -3.35 -8.80 -3.95
CA ASP A 13 -4.40 -9.58 -4.59
C ASP A 13 -5.05 -8.72 -5.68
N GLU A 14 -5.44 -9.32 -6.81
CA GLU A 14 -6.09 -8.61 -7.92
C GLU A 14 -7.38 -7.89 -7.48
N ARG A 15 -8.01 -8.35 -6.39
CA ARG A 15 -9.21 -7.73 -5.81
C ARG A 15 -8.91 -6.50 -4.96
N ASP A 16 -7.64 -6.22 -4.64
CA ASP A 16 -7.26 -5.03 -3.88
C ASP A 16 -7.50 -3.73 -4.68
N GLY A 17 -7.56 -3.82 -6.01
CA GLY A 17 -7.83 -2.68 -6.88
C GLY A 17 -6.80 -1.56 -6.73
N PHE A 18 -7.24 -0.36 -6.36
CA PHE A 18 -6.36 0.80 -6.21
C PHE A 18 -5.73 0.84 -4.81
N ARG A 19 -4.42 0.60 -4.72
CA ARG A 19 -3.71 0.49 -3.44
C ARG A 19 -2.96 1.76 -3.10
N VAL A 20 -3.21 2.28 -1.90
CA VAL A 20 -2.58 3.51 -1.39
C VAL A 20 -1.73 3.21 -0.18
N LEU A 21 -0.45 3.56 -0.22
CA LEU A 21 0.43 3.56 0.95
C LEU A 21 0.37 4.93 1.62
N VAL A 22 0.03 4.94 2.91
CA VAL A 22 -0.14 6.15 3.73
C VAL A 22 0.89 6.26 4.87
N ASP A 23 1.98 5.48 4.78
CA ASP A 23 3.12 5.56 5.71
C ASP A 23 4.23 6.44 5.15
N ARG A 24 4.97 7.16 6.02
CA ARG A 24 6.13 7.99 5.61
C ARG A 24 7.32 7.16 5.14
N ILE A 25 7.42 5.94 5.65
CA ILE A 25 8.56 5.07 5.44
C ILE A 25 8.09 3.86 4.65
N TRP A 26 8.86 3.49 3.62
CA TRP A 26 8.60 2.28 2.87
C TRP A 26 8.74 1.03 3.77
N PRO A 27 7.81 0.06 3.72
CA PRO A 27 7.86 -1.13 4.54
C PRO A 27 9.16 -1.91 4.32
N ARG A 28 9.86 -2.23 5.41
CA ARG A 28 11.13 -2.96 5.32
C ARG A 28 10.90 -4.38 4.82
N GLY A 29 11.78 -4.86 3.95
CA GLY A 29 11.70 -6.22 3.40
C GLY A 29 10.61 -6.41 2.33
N VAL A 30 9.92 -5.33 1.93
CA VAL A 30 8.92 -5.38 0.85
C VAL A 30 9.55 -4.76 -0.40
N LEU A 31 9.54 -5.50 -1.52
CA LEU A 31 9.99 -4.96 -2.81
C LEU A 31 8.90 -4.03 -3.37
N LYS A 32 9.29 -2.93 -4.03
CA LYS A 32 8.32 -1.99 -4.64
C LYS A 32 7.41 -2.67 -5.65
N GLU A 33 7.98 -3.54 -6.47
CA GLU A 33 7.28 -4.29 -7.51
C GLU A 33 6.28 -5.31 -6.92
N SER A 34 6.66 -6.00 -5.84
CA SER A 34 5.78 -6.99 -5.19
C SER A 34 4.68 -6.35 -4.35
N ALA A 35 4.87 -5.08 -3.96
CA ALA A 35 3.93 -4.38 -3.11
C ALA A 35 2.70 -3.89 -3.86
N ASP A 36 2.75 -3.81 -5.19
CA ASP A 36 1.66 -3.36 -6.07
C ASP A 36 0.94 -2.09 -5.54
N ILE A 37 1.73 -1.12 -5.08
CA ILE A 37 1.20 0.16 -4.57
C ILE A 37 0.99 1.11 -5.74
N THR A 38 -0.27 1.47 -5.99
CA THR A 38 -0.63 2.41 -7.05
C THR A 38 -0.25 3.85 -6.70
N LEU A 39 -0.44 4.24 -5.43
CA LEU A 39 -0.12 5.59 -4.97
C LEU A 39 0.58 5.55 -3.60
N TRP A 40 1.71 6.23 -3.48
CA TRP A 40 2.34 6.52 -2.19
C TRP A 40 1.98 7.95 -1.76
N ALA A 41 0.92 8.08 -0.97
CA ALA A 41 0.37 9.35 -0.53
C ALA A 41 1.14 9.91 0.69
N LYS A 42 2.39 10.34 0.47
CA LYS A 42 3.26 10.85 1.55
C LYS A 42 2.69 12.06 2.29
N GLU A 43 1.96 12.92 1.58
CA GLU A 43 1.41 14.17 2.13
C GLU A 43 0.29 13.95 3.15
N VAL A 44 -0.40 12.80 3.10
CA VAL A 44 -1.51 12.48 4.02
C VAL A 44 -1.08 11.56 5.17
N THR A 45 0.22 11.30 5.27
CA THR A 45 0.79 10.49 6.34
C THR A 45 0.58 11.15 7.71
N PRO A 46 0.28 10.39 8.78
CA PRO A 46 0.19 10.93 10.15
C PRO A 46 1.52 11.57 10.56
#